data_AF-D9PJW7-F1
#
_entry.id   AF-D9PJW7-F1
#
_cell.length_a   1.000
_cell.length_b   1.000
_cell.length_c   1.000
_cell.angle_alpha   90.00
_cell.angle_beta   90.00
_cell.angle_gamma   90.00
#
_symmetry.space_group_name_H-M   'P 1'
#
loop_
_entity.id
_entity.type
_entity.pdbx_description
1 polymer ?
#
loop_
_entity_poly.entity_id
_entity_poly.type
_entity_poly.pdbx_seq_one_letter_code
_entity_poly.pdbx_strand_id
1 'polypeptide(L)' 'LGAEQRQIVAGIAKQYTPEELVGKKIVVVANLKPAKLRGIESNGMLLAASDENVISILTPLKDVSVGAKVK' A
#
# COMPACT_ATOMS: atom_id res chain seq x y z
N LEU A 1 8.01 -6.87 0.31
CA LEU A 1 7.71 -7.62 -0.93
C LEU A 1 8.30 -9.04 -0.88
N GLY A 2 8.22 -9.75 0.26
CA GLY A 2 9.02 -10.95 0.48
C GLY A 2 10.41 -10.55 0.96
N ALA A 3 11.42 -10.62 0.11
CA ALA A 3 12.82 -10.31 0.47
C ALA A 3 13.16 -8.81 0.48
N GLU A 4 12.37 -7.97 -0.19
CA GLU A 4 12.66 -6.54 -0.35
C GLU A 4 11.73 -5.68 0.52
N GLN A 5 12.28 -4.66 1.17
CA GLN A 5 11.53 -3.59 1.84
C GLN A 5 11.51 -2.34 0.95
N ARG A 6 10.37 -1.62 0.95
CA ARG A 6 10.22 -0.38 0.18
C ARG A 6 9.48 0.68 0.98
N GLN A 7 9.90 1.92 0.76
CA GLN A 7 9.18 3.09 1.25
C GLN A 7 8.07 3.47 0.27
N ILE A 8 6.83 3.56 0.77
CA ILE A 8 5.66 4.00 0.01
C ILE A 8 4.97 5.09 0.82
N VAL A 9 4.64 6.19 0.16
CA VAL A 9 3.89 7.30 0.76
C VAL A 9 2.46 7.25 0.21
N ALA A 10 1.47 7.17 1.10
CA ALA A 10 0.06 7.05 0.72
C ALA A 10 -0.81 8.07 1.46
N GLY A 11 -1.80 8.62 0.76
CA GLY A 11 -2.74 9.63 1.28
C GLY A 11 -3.92 9.06 2.06
N ILE A 12 -3.68 8.10 2.96
CA ILE A 12 -4.75 7.33 3.66
C ILE A 12 -4.93 7.71 5.14
N ALA A 13 -4.15 8.66 5.64
CA ALA A 13 -4.11 9.03 7.06
C ALA A 13 -5.43 9.57 7.63
N LYS A 14 -6.40 9.94 6.79
CA LYS A 14 -7.73 10.38 7.24
C LYS A 14 -8.65 9.23 7.67
N GLN A 15 -8.35 8.00 7.25
CA GLN A 15 -9.23 6.84 7.44
C GLN A 15 -8.60 5.68 8.19
N TYR A 16 -7.27 5.65 8.29
CA TYR A 16 -6.55 4.58 8.96
C TYR A 16 -5.59 5.16 9.98
N THR A 17 -5.53 4.54 11.15
CA THR A 17 -4.49 4.82 12.14
C THR A 17 -3.24 3.98 11.83
N PRO A 18 -2.05 4.39 12.31
CA PRO A 18 -0.83 3.59 12.13
C PRO A 18 -0.96 2.16 12.66
N GLU A 19 -1.65 1.95 13.76
CA GLU A 19 -1.80 0.67 14.44
C GLU A 19 -2.59 -0.33 13.59
N GLU A 20 -3.61 0.13 12.86
CA GLU A 20 -4.43 -0.70 11.96
C GLU A 20 -3.65 -1.21 10.73
N LEU A 21 -2.53 -0.55 10.41
CA LEU A 21 -1.70 -0.86 9.25
C LEU A 21 -0.58 -1.85 9.58
N VAL A 22 -0.17 -1.93 10.85
CA VAL A 22 0.88 -2.85 11.28
C VAL A 22 0.41 -4.30 11.08
N GLY A 23 1.17 -5.09 10.33
CA GLY A 23 0.87 -6.49 10.02
C GLY A 23 -0.18 -6.70 8.93
N LYS A 24 -0.81 -5.64 8.41
CA LYS A 24 -1.80 -5.75 7.34
C LYS A 24 -1.15 -6.13 6.01
N LYS A 25 -1.65 -7.18 5.34
CA LYS A 25 -1.24 -7.53 3.98
C LYS A 25 -1.98 -6.63 2.99
N ILE A 26 -1.24 -5.97 2.12
CA ILE A 26 -1.77 -4.97 1.19
C ILE A 26 -1.29 -5.25 -0.23
N VAL A 27 -2.02 -4.72 -1.21
CA VAL A 27 -1.60 -4.75 -2.61
C VAL A 27 -0.84 -3.48 -2.96
N VAL A 28 0.31 -3.64 -3.62
CA VAL A 28 1.14 -2.52 -4.09
C VAL A 28 1.59 -2.72 -5.53
N VAL A 29 1.76 -1.61 -6.26
CA VAL A 29 2.40 -1.58 -7.56
C VAL A 29 3.90 -1.32 -7.35
N ALA A 30 4.72 -2.29 -7.76
CA ALA A 30 6.15 -2.33 -7.45
C ALA A 30 7.08 -1.98 -8.65
N ASN A 31 6.55 -1.61 -9.82
CA ASN A 31 7.34 -1.26 -11.00
C ASN A 31 7.27 0.22 -11.39
N LEU A 32 6.68 1.06 -10.54
CA LEU A 32 6.61 2.50 -10.78
C LEU A 32 7.98 3.16 -10.55
N LYS A 33 8.26 4.19 -11.33
CA LYS A 33 9.40 5.09 -11.08
C LYS A 33 9.19 5.81 -9.74
N PRO A 34 10.26 6.11 -8.99
CA PRO A 34 10.16 6.86 -7.75
C PRO A 34 9.46 8.21 -7.95
N ALA A 35 8.60 8.58 -7.00
CA ALA A 35 7.89 9.87 -7.02
C ALA A 35 8.06 10.58 -5.68
N LYS A 36 8.29 11.90 -5.69
CA LYS A 36 8.35 12.69 -4.46
C LYS A 36 6.95 13.18 -4.09
N LEU A 37 6.49 12.77 -2.92
CA LEU A 37 5.22 13.19 -2.33
C LEU A 37 5.52 13.96 -1.03
N ARG A 38 5.18 15.25 -1.00
CA ARG A 38 5.46 16.14 0.14
C ARG A 38 6.93 16.10 0.61
N GLY A 39 7.87 16.02 -0.34
CA GLY A 39 9.32 15.97 -0.05
C GLY A 39 9.87 14.58 0.28
N ILE A 40 9.01 13.58 0.46
CA ILE A 40 9.41 12.19 0.76
C ILE A 40 9.35 11.36 -0.52
N GLU A 41 10.38 10.55 -0.77
CA GLU A 41 10.40 9.65 -1.93
C GLU A 41 9.50 8.43 -1.70
N SER A 42 8.65 8.12 -2.67
CA SER A 42 7.79 6.94 -2.71
C SER A 42 8.23 6.02 -3.85
N ASN A 43 8.57 4.78 -3.52
CA ASN A 43 9.10 3.75 -4.41
C ASN A 43 8.05 2.70 -4.81
N GLY A 44 6.80 3.14 -4.89
CA GLY A 44 5.65 2.32 -5.23
C GLY A 44 4.33 3.04 -4.94
N MET A 45 3.23 2.31 -5.12
CA MET A 45 1.88 2.79 -4.86
C MET A 45 1.07 1.72 -4.16
N LEU A 46 0.44 2.07 -3.03
CA LEU A 46 -0.57 1.26 -2.38
C LEU A 46 -1.87 1.33 -3.19
N LEU A 47 -2.52 0.19 -3.41
CA LEU A 47 -3.83 0.18 -4.07
C LEU A 47 -4.96 0.24 -3.04
N ALA A 48 -5.90 1.14 -3.28
CA ALA A 48 -7.13 1.29 -2.53
C ALA A 48 -8.29 1.58 -3.50
N ALA A 49 -9.47 1.09 -3.17
CA ALA A 49 -10.71 1.56 -3.79
C ALA A 49 -11.15 2.83 -3.06
N SER A 50 -11.65 3.82 -3.78
CA SER A 50 -12.18 5.04 -3.18
C SER A 50 -13.52 5.45 -3.79
N ASP A 51 -14.47 5.84 -2.94
CA ASP A 51 -15.70 6.54 -3.31
C ASP A 51 -15.75 7.92 -2.62
N GLU A 52 -16.90 8.60 -2.64
CA GLU A 52 -17.05 9.97 -2.15
C GLU A 52 -16.47 10.21 -0.75
N ASN A 53 -16.56 9.23 0.15
CA ASN A 53 -16.14 9.40 1.54
C ASN A 53 -15.31 8.24 2.09
N VAL A 54 -15.14 7.14 1.35
CA VAL A 54 -14.45 5.94 1.81
C VAL A 54 -13.22 5.64 0.96
N ILE A 55 -12.15 5.23 1.61
CA ILE A 55 -10.91 4.71 1.04
C ILE A 55 -10.70 3.32 1.65
N SER A 56 -10.89 2.28 0.86
CA SER A 56 -10.72 0.89 1.26
C SER A 56 -9.42 0.33 0.70
N ILE A 57 -8.45 0.05 1.58
CA ILE A 57 -7.18 -0.56 1.18
C ILE A 57 -7.44 -1.96 0.64
N LEU A 58 -6.91 -2.25 -0.56
CA LEU A 58 -7.03 -3.59 -1.14
C LEU A 58 -6.14 -4.58 -0.39
N THR A 59 -6.74 -5.70 0.01
CA THR A 59 -6.10 -6.82 0.68
C THR A 59 -6.51 -8.13 0.00
N PRO A 60 -5.63 -9.15 -0.07
CA PRO A 60 -6.06 -10.48 -0.45
C PRO A 60 -7.09 -11.03 0.54
N LEU A 61 -8.13 -11.71 0.03
CA LEU A 61 -9.16 -12.35 0.86
C LEU A 61 -8.65 -13.59 1.61
N LYS A 62 -7.66 -14.28 1.04
CA LYS A 62 -7.00 -15.43 1.66
C LYS A 62 -5.64 -15.03 2.17
N ASP A 63 -5.17 -15.75 3.18
CA ASP A 63 -3.81 -15.55 3.64
C ASP A 63 -2.81 -16.06 2.60
N VAL A 64 -1.96 -15.16 2.11
CA VAL A 64 -0.96 -15.45 1.08
C VAL A 64 0.41 -14.95 1.51
N SER A 65 1.47 -15.57 1.00
CA SER A 65 2.84 -15.16 1.30
C SER A 65 3.10 -13.73 0.84
N VAL A 66 3.88 -12.98 1.63
CA VAL A 66 4.30 -11.62 1.26
C VAL A 66 5.13 -11.68 -0.03
N GLY A 67 4.82 -10.81 -1.00
CA GLY A 67 5.47 -10.81 -2.31
C GLY A 67 4.77 -11.68 -3.37
N ALA A 68 3.64 -12.31 -3.02
CA ALA A 68 2.79 -12.96 -4.02
C ALA A 68 2.39 -11.97 -5.14
N LYS A 69 2.46 -12.43 -6.39
CA LYS A 69 2.08 -11.62 -7.56
C LYS A 69 0.56 -11.58 -7.70
N VAL A 70 0.02 -10.37 -7.82
CA VAL A 70 -1.37 -10.16 -8.25
C VAL A 70 -1.46 -10.47 -9.75
N LYS A 71 -2.56 -11.10 -10.16
CA LYS A 71 -2.86 -11.47 -11.54
C LYS A 71 -4.17 -10.82 -11.96
#